data_AF-A0A2W0AD22-F1
#
_entry.id   AF-A0A2W0AD22-F1
#
_cell.length_a   1.000
_cell.length_b   1.000
_cell.length_c   1.000
_cell.angle_alpha   90.00
_cell.angle_beta   90.00
_cell.angle_gamma   90.00
#
_symmetry.space_group_name_H-M   'P 1'
#
loop_
_entity.id
_entity.type
_entity.pdbx_description
1 polymer ?
#
loop_
_entity_poly.entity_id
_entity_poly.type
_entity_poly.pdbx_seq_one_letter_code
_entity_poly.pdbx_strand_id
1 'polypeptide(L)'
;MMTIVDPDKGQLIAMVPIDGRVDSVAFDPVLQFVFACNGVGTLTVTSEHSADQFVVLENMRTKRHTRSMALDTTSHKLYLCYRRFPTSTD
;
A
#
# COMPACT_ATOMS: atom_id res chain seq x y z
N MET A 1 -1.17 -6.68 -8.48
CA MET A 1 0.23 -6.21 -8.58
C MET A 1 0.25 -4.71 -8.34
N MET A 2 1.29 -4.23 -7.67
CA MET A 2 1.68 -2.81 -7.63
C MET A 2 2.84 -2.61 -8.61
N THR A 3 2.78 -1.56 -9.41
CA THR A 3 3.76 -1.31 -10.48
C THR A 3 4.58 -0.08 -10.12
N ILE A 4 5.90 -0.21 -10.18
CA ILE A 4 6.85 0.89 -10.00
C ILE A 4 7.31 1.33 -11.39
N VAL A 5 7.22 2.62 -11.67
CA VAL A 5 7.56 3.20 -12.97
C VAL A 5 8.52 4.36 -12.83
N ASP A 6 9.41 4.52 -13.79
CA ASP A 6 10.15 5.76 -14.04
C ASP A 6 9.20 6.71 -14.80
N PRO A 7 8.71 7.80 -14.17
CA PRO A 7 7.75 8.69 -14.80
C PRO A 7 8.39 9.54 -15.91
N ASP A 8 9.70 9.81 -15.85
CA ASP A 8 10.41 10.63 -16.84
C ASP A 8 10.64 9.84 -18.14
N LYS A 9 10.91 8.53 -18.01
CA LYS A 9 11.13 7.63 -19.15
C LYS A 9 9.89 6.85 -19.56
N GLY A 10 8.84 6.83 -18.75
CA GLY A 10 7.67 5.97 -18.94
C GLY A 10 8.00 4.48 -18.88
N GLN A 11 9.03 4.10 -18.13
CA GLN A 11 9.55 2.73 -18.08
C GLN A 11 9.04 1.97 -16.86
N LEU A 12 8.72 0.69 -17.06
CA LEU A 12 8.47 -0.24 -15.96
C LEU A 12 9.79 -0.57 -15.26
N ILE A 13 9.88 -0.27 -13.96
CA ILE A 13 11.04 -0.62 -13.13
C ILE A 13 10.82 -2.00 -12.50
N ALA A 14 9.69 -2.18 -11.81
CA ALA A 14 9.40 -3.40 -11.07
C ALA A 14 7.89 -3.63 -10.93
N MET A 15 7.53 -4.90 -10.68
CA MET A 15 6.17 -5.30 -10.31
C MET A 15 6.23 -6.06 -8.98
N VAL A 16 5.46 -5.59 -8.01
CA VAL A 16 5.41 -6.15 -6.66
C VAL A 16 4.06 -6.83 -6.45
N PRO A 17 4.02 -8.08 -5.93
CA PRO A 17 2.77 -8.72 -5.60
C PRO A 17 2.06 -7.99 -4.46
N ILE A 18 0.74 -7.85 -4.59
CA ILE A 18 -0.15 -7.31 -3.56
C ILE A 18 -1.35 -8.24 -3.44
N ASP A 19 -1.99 -8.23 -2.28
CA ASP A 19 -3.22 -8.98 -2.09
C ASP A 19 -4.39 -8.20 -2.68
N GLY A 20 -5.18 -8.79 -3.58
CA GLY A 20 -6.43 -8.18 -4.03
C GLY A 20 -6.29 -6.83 -4.77
N ARG A 21 -7.28 -5.95 -4.58
CA ARG A 21 -7.44 -4.72 -5.39
C ARG A 21 -7.00 -3.49 -4.60
N VAL A 22 -5.90 -2.88 -5.04
CA VAL A 22 -5.43 -1.62 -4.47
C VAL A 22 -6.29 -0.45 -4.95
N ASP A 23 -6.71 0.39 -4.01
CA ASP A 23 -7.39 1.65 -4.31
C ASP A 23 -6.51 2.87 -3.93
N SER A 24 -5.47 2.69 -3.09
CA SER A 24 -4.54 3.76 -2.65
C SER A 24 -3.14 3.22 -2.38
N VAL A 25 -2.12 4.02 -2.71
CA VAL A 25 -0.70 3.76 -2.38
C VAL A 25 -0.08 4.99 -1.70
N ALA A 26 0.91 4.78 -0.84
CA ALA A 26 1.72 5.84 -0.23
C ALA A 26 3.18 5.41 -0.09
N PHE A 27 4.09 6.38 -0.07
CA PHE A 27 5.53 6.14 0.08
C PHE A 27 6.10 6.98 1.22
N ASP A 28 6.82 6.35 2.14
CA ASP A 28 7.63 7.00 3.16
C ASP A 28 9.08 7.12 2.66
N PRO A 29 9.56 8.32 2.29
CA PRO A 29 10.89 8.50 1.73
C PRO A 29 12.00 8.42 2.79
N VAL A 30 11.68 8.46 4.09
CA VAL A 30 12.68 8.34 5.16
C VAL A 30 12.90 6.87 5.49
N LEU A 31 11.81 6.10 5.62
CA LEU A 31 11.87 4.66 5.90
C LEU A 31 12.03 3.81 4.64
N GLN A 32 11.87 4.40 3.45
CA GLN A 32 11.89 3.70 2.17
C GLN A 32 10.81 2.60 2.09
N PHE A 33 9.62 2.91 2.61
CA PHE A 33 8.48 1.98 2.63
C PHE A 33 7.37 2.43 1.69
N VAL A 34 6.91 1.51 0.85
CA VAL A 34 5.74 1.65 0.00
C VAL A 34 4.59 0.85 0.60
N PHE A 35 3.44 1.50 0.74
CA PHE A 35 2.21 0.92 1.29
C PHE A 35 1.15 0.79 0.19
N ALA A 36 0.55 -0.40 0.04
CA ALA A 36 -0.58 -0.63 -0.86
C ALA A 36 -1.82 -1.06 -0.08
N CYS A 37 -2.88 -0.24 -0.12
CA CYS A 37 -4.14 -0.53 0.58
C CYS A 37 -5.07 -1.38 -0.30
N ASN A 38 -5.26 -2.63 0.12
CA ASN A 38 -5.76 -3.68 -0.75
C ASN A 38 -7.27 -3.88 -0.77
N GLY A 39 -8.06 -3.11 0.00
CA GLY A 39 -9.53 -3.19 0.00
C GLY A 39 -10.12 -4.48 0.62
N VAL A 40 -9.39 -5.59 0.58
CA VAL A 40 -9.80 -6.94 0.98
C VAL A 40 -9.49 -7.25 2.45
N GLY A 41 -8.99 -6.26 3.20
CA GLY A 41 -8.63 -6.40 4.61
C GLY A 41 -7.14 -6.65 4.84
N THR A 42 -6.29 -6.26 3.89
CA THR A 42 -4.84 -6.23 4.08
C THR A 42 -4.24 -4.89 3.64
N LEU A 43 -2.99 -4.67 4.04
CA LEU A 43 -2.11 -3.60 3.59
C LEU A 43 -0.77 -4.27 3.26
N THR A 44 -0.33 -4.22 2.01
CA THR A 44 0.99 -4.73 1.64
C THR A 44 2.03 -3.65 1.96
N VAL A 45 3.06 -4.02 2.73
CA VAL A 45 4.20 -3.17 3.05
C VAL A 45 5.40 -3.67 2.25
N THR A 46 6.02 -2.78 1.49
CA THR A 46 7.16 -3.09 0.62
C THR A 46 8.32 -2.17 0.99
N SER A 47 9.53 -2.72 1.15
CA SER A 47 10.76 -1.95 1.29
C SER A 47 11.38 -1.69 -0.08
N GLU A 48 11.82 -0.46 -0.32
CA GLU A 48 12.74 -0.12 -1.40
C GLU A 48 14.17 -0.24 -0.87
N HIS A 49 14.94 -1.18 -1.42
CA HIS A 49 16.36 -1.38 -1.08
C HIS A 49 17.29 -0.60 -2.03
N SER A 50 16.86 -0.44 -3.28
CA SER A 50 17.51 0.35 -4.33
C SER A 50 16.45 0.76 -5.36
N ALA A 51 16.85 1.60 -6.32
CA ALA A 51 15.98 2.09 -7.39
C ALA A 51 15.30 1.00 -8.23
N ASP A 52 15.80 -0.24 -8.17
CA ASP A 52 15.31 -1.41 -8.93
C ASP A 52 14.98 -2.63 -8.04
N GLN A 53 15.19 -2.55 -6.72
CA GLN A 53 14.99 -3.66 -5.80
C GLN A 53 13.92 -3.35 -4.75
N PHE A 54 12.80 -4.05 -4.86
CA PHE A 54 11.64 -3.90 -3.98
C PHE A 54 11.29 -5.24 -3.34
N VAL A 55 11.13 -5.26 -2.02
CA VAL A 55 10.85 -6.49 -1.24
C VAL A 55 9.59 -6.31 -0.43
N VAL A 56 8.62 -7.22 -0.60
CA VAL A 56 7.45 -7.26 0.30
C VAL A 56 7.92 -7.69 1.68
N LEU A 57 7.76 -6.83 2.67
CA LEU A 57 8.08 -7.13 4.06
C LEU A 57 6.95 -7.92 4.71
N GLU A 58 5.71 -7.48 4.53
CA GLU A 58 4.54 -8.14 5.09
C GLU A 58 3.23 -7.74 4.42
N ASN A 59 2.20 -8.55 4.63
CA ASN A 59 0.81 -8.22 4.37
C ASN A 59 0.09 -8.05 5.72
N MET A 60 0.03 -6.81 6.20
CA MET A 60 -0.60 -6.49 7.47
C MET A 60 -2.11 -6.66 7.39
N ARG A 61 -2.73 -7.24 8.43
CA ARG A 61 -4.20 -7.31 8.52
C ARG A 61 -4.79 -5.94 8.80
N THR A 62 -5.80 -5.57 8.03
CA THR A 62 -6.60 -4.35 8.21
C THR A 62 -8.09 -4.68 8.26
N LYS A 63 -8.93 -3.66 8.47
CA LYS A 63 -10.38 -3.85 8.31
C LYS A 63 -10.71 -4.03 6.82
N ARG A 64 -11.64 -4.92 6.51
CA ARG A 64 -12.22 -5.00 5.16
C ARG A 64 -12.78 -3.64 4.76
N HIS A 65 -12.70 -3.33 3.46
CA HIS A 65 -13.11 -2.05 2.89
C HIS A 65 -12.28 -0.84 3.35
N THR A 66 -11.08 -1.07 3.87
CA THR A 66 -10.05 -0.03 3.92
C THR A 66 -9.60 0.25 2.50
N ARG A 67 -9.89 1.44 1.98
CA ARG A 67 -9.60 1.80 0.58
C ARG A 67 -8.84 3.11 0.43
N SER A 68 -8.70 3.86 1.52
CA SER A 68 -7.99 5.13 1.56
C SER A 68 -7.02 5.15 2.72
N MET A 69 -5.90 5.83 2.53
CA MET A 69 -4.89 6.04 3.56
C MET A 69 -4.34 7.48 3.49
N ALA A 70 -3.71 7.92 4.58
CA ALA A 70 -2.87 9.11 4.62
C ALA A 70 -1.61 8.80 5.42
N LEU A 71 -0.45 9.23 4.93
CA LEU A 71 0.84 9.05 5.58
C LEU A 71 1.32 10.40 6.13
N ASP A 72 1.64 10.45 7.42
CA ASP A 72 2.47 11.51 7.99
C ASP A 72 3.93 11.04 7.99
N THR A 73 4.72 11.59 7.08
CA THR A 73 6.14 11.26 6.91
C THR A 73 7.03 11.82 8.01
N THR A 74 6.54 12.74 8.84
CA THR A 74 7.33 13.28 9.97
C THR A 74 7.28 12.31 11.16
N SER A 75 6.10 11.74 11.43
CA SER A 75 5.92 10.78 12.52
C SER A 75 5.91 9.32 12.08
N HIS A 76 6.02 9.07 10.78
CA HIS A 76 5.91 7.75 10.12
C HIS A 76 4.60 7.02 10.43
N LYS A 77 3.53 7.78 10.67
CA LYS A 77 2.21 7.22 11.00
C LYS A 77 1.34 7.11 9.75
N LEU A 78 0.83 5.90 9.52
CA LEU A 78 -0.15 5.62 8.48
C LEU A 78 -1.56 5.58 9.08
N TYR A 79 -2.43 6.43 8.56
CA TYR A 79 -3.84 6.50 8.94
C TYR A 79 -4.68 5.81 7.88
N LEU A 80 -5.56 4.91 8.31
CA LEU A 80 -6.41 4.11 7.42
C LEU A 80 -7.88 4.49 7.60
N CYS A 81 -8.57 4.70 6.50
CA CYS A 81 -10.02 4.93 6.48
C CYS A 81 -10.73 3.73 5.86
N TYR A 82 -11.72 3.18 6.57
CA TYR A 82 -12.52 2.07 6.10
C TYR A 82 -14.01 2.36 6.22
N ARG A 83 -14.78 1.82 5.27
CA ARG A 83 -16.24 1.87 5.34
C ARG A 83 -16.74 0.72 6.20
N ARG A 84 -17.47 1.05 7.26
CA ARG A 84 -18.25 0.07 8.02
C ARG A 84 -19.60 -0.12 7.31
N PHE A 85 -19.89 -1.35 6.92
CA PHE A 85 -21.24 -1.73 6.48
C PHE A 85 -22.06 -2.15 7.70
N PRO A 86 -23.39 -1.91 7.70
CA PRO A 86 -24.28 -2.57 8.63
C PRO A 86 -24.08 -4.08 8.50
N THR A 87 -23.98 -4.78 9.63
CA THR A 87 -24.12 -6.24 9.61
C THR A 87 -25.56 -6.51 9.23
N SER A 88 -25.80 -7.27 8.16
CA SER A 88 -27.14 -7.79 7.87
C SER A 88 -27.51 -8.76 9.00
N THR A 89 -28.19 -8.25 10.00
CA THR A 89 -29.04 -9.03 10.89
C THR A 89 -30.46 -8.73 10.50
N ASP A 90 -30.99 -9.57 9.61
CA ASP A 90 -32.36 -10.06 9.58
C ASP A 90 -32.28 -11.57 9.30
#